data_AF-A0AAW0AQS1-F1
#
_entry.id   AF-A0AAW0AQS1-F1
#
_cell.length_a   1.000
_cell.length_b   1.000
_cell.length_c   1.000
_cell.angle_alpha   90.00
_cell.angle_beta   90.00
_cell.angle_gamma   90.00
#
_symmetry.space_group_name_H-M   'P 1'
#
loop_
_entity.id
_entity.type
_entity.pdbx_description
1 polymer ?
#
loop_
_entity_poly.entity_id
_entity_poly.type
_entity_poly.pdbx_seq_one_letter_code
_entity_poly.pdbx_strand_id
1 'polypeptide(L)'
;MVFGPCQGPGTFDFTTSNLVLGGQPVPWRKEYKYVGVIFNSTTRDIFRSHYKLKHETTAYVFWKTILGCDHYVGRGHLPPEVGRQLYYALVDCHLTHGCDVAIDVDETSFALLNGINLVILRRILGVGKRSGIAQLYSELGIYPLRVRRVLLALRYLAYSPESHFAWKALYEADRLRNTGHSSWYGDIAVVLRDLPFATPTLPPLADLSAAILDQLQKQLIIAMKQWVIGSVESMVSIPLLHGRLEPQETGAPKRIPLCPRHYLSAVTVSDHRLALTRLLCGSFYFRGLRSNPEIHYCVPNAAGHWKLRDMSFCSAGTCRRWRHVKGLGRVSCRALV
;
A
#
# COMPACT_ATOMS: atom_id res chain seq x y z
N MET A 1 27.38 -8.57 2.84
CA MET A 1 26.60 -9.18 3.94
C MET A 1 26.41 -10.63 3.58
N VAL A 2 26.89 -11.55 4.41
CA VAL A 2 26.77 -12.99 4.10
C VAL A 2 25.62 -13.51 4.93
N PHE A 3 24.56 -13.91 4.25
CA PHE A 3 23.45 -14.59 4.89
C PHE A 3 23.80 -16.07 4.94
N GLY A 4 23.65 -16.67 6.12
CA GLY A 4 23.90 -18.10 6.27
C GLY A 4 22.94 -18.90 5.38
N PRO A 5 23.26 -20.15 5.02
CA PRO A 5 22.35 -20.96 4.25
C PRO A 5 21.00 -21.10 4.98
N CYS A 6 19.90 -20.80 4.29
CA CYS A 6 18.56 -21.08 4.80
C CYS A 6 18.37 -22.60 4.85
N GLN A 7 18.60 -23.23 6.01
CA GLN A 7 18.35 -24.65 6.20
C GLN A 7 17.28 -24.88 7.27
N GLY A 8 16.42 -25.88 7.00
CA GLY A 8 15.36 -26.32 7.90
C GLY A 8 15.88 -26.89 9.22
N PRO A 9 15.01 -27.49 10.05
CA PRO A 9 15.38 -28.01 11.37
C PRO A 9 16.25 -29.28 11.23
N GLY A 10 17.53 -29.10 10.94
CA GLY A 10 18.54 -30.15 10.89
C GLY A 10 19.86 -29.58 11.41
N THR A 11 20.35 -30.14 12.50
CA THR A 11 21.62 -29.78 13.13
C THR A 11 22.78 -30.37 12.32
N PHE A 12 23.44 -29.54 11.52
CA PHE A 12 24.78 -29.83 11.00
C PHE A 12 25.75 -28.78 11.55
N ASP A 13 26.80 -29.23 12.23
CA ASP A 13 27.93 -28.41 12.67
C ASP A 13 28.76 -28.02 11.43
N PHE A 14 28.41 -26.89 10.82
CA PHE A 14 29.30 -26.24 9.86
C PHE A 14 30.43 -25.56 10.63
N THR A 15 31.68 -25.82 10.24
CA THR A 15 32.83 -25.02 10.66
C THR A 15 32.60 -23.58 10.24
N THR A 16 32.19 -22.74 11.20
CA THR A 16 32.00 -21.30 11.08
C THR A 16 33.35 -20.59 10.96
N SER A 17 34.12 -20.86 9.90
CA SER A 17 35.18 -19.92 9.54
C SER A 17 34.48 -18.63 9.13
N ASN A 18 34.55 -17.62 10.01
CA ASN A 18 33.94 -16.33 9.75
C ASN A 18 34.50 -15.78 8.42
N LEU A 19 33.61 -15.42 7.49
CA LEU A 19 34.04 -14.75 6.26
C LEU A 19 34.83 -13.50 6.66
N VAL A 20 36.06 -13.39 6.18
CA VAL A 20 36.91 -12.24 6.49
C VAL A 20 36.75 -11.20 5.40
N LEU A 21 36.32 -9.99 5.76
CA LEU A 21 36.23 -8.85 4.85
C LEU A 21 37.18 -7.76 5.33
N GLY A 22 38.18 -7.41 4.51
CA GLY A 22 39.19 -6.41 4.90
C GLY A 22 40.01 -6.81 6.14
N GLY A 23 40.28 -8.10 6.33
CA GLY A 23 41.01 -8.62 7.50
C GLY A 23 40.17 -8.76 8.78
N GLN A 24 38.89 -8.36 8.76
CA GLN A 24 37.99 -8.47 9.91
C GLN A 24 36.98 -9.62 9.72
N PRO A 25 36.77 -10.47 10.75
CA PRO A 25 35.75 -11.52 10.68
C PRO A 25 34.35 -10.89 10.68
N VAL A 26 33.53 -11.25 9.69
CA VAL A 26 32.14 -10.79 9.58
C VAL A 26 31.24 -11.71 10.42
N PRO A 27 30.57 -11.20 11.46
CA PRO A 27 29.71 -12.02 12.31
C PRO A 27 28.42 -12.39 11.59
N TRP A 28 27.99 -13.64 11.75
CA TRP A 28 26.69 -14.10 11.29
C TRP A 28 25.56 -13.46 12.12
N ARG A 29 24.57 -12.88 11.44
CA ARG A 29 23.37 -12.28 12.06
C ARG A 29 22.11 -12.88 11.44
N LYS A 30 21.11 -13.12 12.29
CA LYS A 30 19.78 -13.61 11.86
C LYS A 30 18.95 -12.53 11.17
N GLU A 31 19.04 -11.31 11.69
CA GLU A 31 18.35 -10.14 11.15
C GLU A 31 19.31 -8.95 11.16
N TYR A 32 19.26 -8.15 10.10
CA TYR A 32 20.08 -6.95 9.98
C TYR A 32 19.33 -5.87 9.23
N LYS A 33 19.46 -4.62 9.69
CA LYS A 33 18.88 -3.44 9.05
C LYS A 33 19.97 -2.68 8.29
N TYR A 34 19.81 -2.57 6.99
CA TYR A 34 20.72 -1.82 6.13
C TYR A 34 19.94 -0.78 5.32
N VAL A 35 20.34 0.50 5.45
CA VAL A 35 19.69 1.64 4.77
C VAL A 35 18.16 1.61 4.94
N GLY A 36 17.70 1.27 6.14
CA GLY A 36 16.27 1.22 6.45
C GLY A 36 15.51 -0.01 5.97
N VAL A 37 16.14 -0.94 5.24
CA VAL A 37 15.58 -2.23 4.82
C VAL A 37 16.02 -3.33 5.76
N ILE A 38 15.08 -4.18 6.17
CA ILE A 38 15.34 -5.30 7.08
C ILE A 38 15.50 -6.59 6.28
N PHE A 39 16.61 -7.26 6.51
CA PHE A 39 16.93 -8.57 5.93
C PHE A 39 16.86 -9.63 7.03
N ASN A 40 16.19 -10.73 6.77
CA ASN A 40 16.08 -11.85 7.68
C ASN A 40 16.49 -13.16 6.99
N SER A 41 17.52 -13.83 7.49
CA SER A 41 18.05 -15.08 6.91
C SER A 41 17.38 -16.34 7.46
N THR A 42 16.48 -16.20 8.44
CA THR A 42 15.79 -17.35 9.06
C THR A 42 14.46 -17.69 8.39
N THR A 43 13.96 -16.80 7.53
CA THR A 43 12.72 -16.99 6.77
C THR A 43 13.00 -17.16 5.29
N ARG A 44 12.16 -17.95 4.59
CA ARG A 44 12.29 -18.15 3.13
C ARG A 44 12.28 -16.83 2.35
N ASP A 45 11.38 -15.92 2.70
CA ASP A 45 11.39 -14.56 2.19
C ASP A 45 12.27 -13.69 3.08
N ILE A 46 13.40 -13.24 2.53
CA ILE A 46 14.40 -12.43 3.23
C ILE A 46 13.88 -11.06 3.64
N PHE A 47 12.82 -10.56 2.99
CA PHE A 47 12.24 -9.25 3.23
C PHE A 47 10.96 -9.32 4.07
N ARG A 48 10.53 -10.51 4.49
CA ARG A 48 9.27 -10.71 5.23
C ARG A 48 9.14 -9.80 6.45
N SER A 49 10.20 -9.68 7.25
CA SER A 49 10.24 -8.78 8.41
C SER A 49 10.05 -7.32 7.99
N HIS A 50 10.64 -6.89 6.88
CA HIS A 50 10.49 -5.55 6.35
C HIS A 50 9.05 -5.26 5.92
N TYR A 51 8.41 -6.18 5.19
CA TYR A 51 7.00 -6.05 4.79
C TYR A 51 6.06 -5.93 6.01
N LYS A 52 6.27 -6.73 7.06
CA LYS A 52 5.50 -6.65 8.30
C LYS A 52 5.68 -5.29 8.99
N LEU A 53 6.92 -4.83 9.15
CA LEU A 53 7.19 -3.53 9.75
C LEU A 53 6.54 -2.40 8.96
N LYS A 54 6.61 -2.43 7.62
CA LYS A 54 5.99 -1.39 6.78
C LYS A 54 4.48 -1.47 6.80
N HIS A 55 3.89 -2.65 6.88
CA HIS A 55 2.46 -2.82 7.13
C HIS A 55 2.03 -2.15 8.44
N GLU A 56 2.70 -2.47 9.56
CA GLU A 56 2.38 -1.94 10.88
C GLU A 56 2.57 -0.42 10.95
N THR A 57 3.68 0.08 10.40
CA THR A 57 3.96 1.52 10.33
C THR A 57 2.91 2.25 9.49
N THR A 58 2.55 1.68 8.34
CA THR A 58 1.51 2.25 7.46
C THR A 58 0.16 2.29 8.16
N ALA A 59 -0.22 1.20 8.84
CA ALA A 59 -1.44 1.14 9.62
C ALA A 59 -1.43 2.21 10.71
N TYR A 60 -0.36 2.29 11.50
CA TYR A 60 -0.22 3.29 12.56
C TYR A 60 -0.37 4.72 12.03
N VAL A 61 0.33 5.07 10.94
CA VAL A 61 0.24 6.40 10.33
C VAL A 61 -1.17 6.68 9.82
N PHE A 62 -1.79 5.73 9.13
CA PHE A 62 -3.18 5.86 8.69
C PHE A 62 -4.14 6.13 9.86
N TRP A 63 -4.01 5.38 10.96
CA TRP A 63 -4.83 5.56 12.15
C TRP A 63 -4.67 6.95 12.76
N LYS A 64 -3.43 7.43 12.90
CA LYS A 64 -3.12 8.73 13.52
C LYS A 64 -3.46 9.92 12.62
N THR A 65 -3.42 9.75 11.31
CA THR A 65 -3.55 10.85 10.35
C THR A 65 -4.93 10.83 9.70
N ILE A 66 -5.10 10.09 8.60
CA ILE A 66 -6.34 10.07 7.80
C ILE A 66 -7.56 9.73 8.67
N LEU A 67 -7.48 8.66 9.46
CA LEU A 67 -8.62 8.22 10.28
C LEU A 67 -8.82 9.10 11.52
N GLY A 68 -7.74 9.65 12.08
CA GLY A 68 -7.82 10.67 13.13
C GLY A 68 -8.52 11.93 12.65
N CYS A 69 -8.09 12.49 11.51
CA CYS A 69 -8.72 13.63 10.87
C CYS A 69 -10.19 13.36 10.54
N ASP A 70 -10.49 12.21 9.94
CA ASP A 70 -11.88 11.82 9.66
C ASP A 70 -12.73 11.68 10.93
N HIS A 71 -12.12 11.31 12.07
CA HIS A 71 -12.82 11.29 13.34
C HIS A 71 -13.15 12.70 13.84
N TYR A 72 -12.21 13.65 13.75
CA TYR A 72 -12.40 15.03 14.20
C TYR A 72 -13.38 15.83 13.34
N VAL A 73 -13.38 15.62 12.02
CA VAL A 73 -14.27 16.31 11.08
C VAL A 73 -15.71 15.77 11.12
N GLY A 74 -15.90 14.59 11.74
CA GLY A 74 -17.14 13.83 11.69
C GLY A 74 -16.97 12.64 10.75
N ARG A 75 -17.24 11.42 11.24
CA ARG A 75 -16.90 10.16 10.55
C ARG A 75 -17.46 10.12 9.12
N GLY A 76 -16.59 9.99 8.13
CA GLY A 76 -16.96 9.97 6.71
C GLY A 76 -17.14 11.35 6.08
N HIS A 77 -16.91 12.44 6.84
CA HIS A 77 -16.98 13.82 6.35
C HIS A 77 -15.64 14.34 5.84
N LEU A 78 -14.54 13.61 6.01
CA LEU A 78 -13.27 13.96 5.39
C LEU A 78 -13.43 14.02 3.86
N PRO A 79 -13.15 15.17 3.21
CA PRO A 79 -13.20 15.25 1.76
C PRO A 79 -12.20 14.26 1.12
N PRO A 80 -12.62 13.45 0.13
CA PRO A 80 -11.74 12.45 -0.50
C PRO A 80 -10.45 13.04 -1.09
N GLU A 81 -10.51 14.28 -1.58
CA GLU A 81 -9.33 14.99 -2.07
C GLU A 81 -8.27 15.21 -0.99
N VAL A 82 -8.68 15.68 0.19
CA VAL A 82 -7.80 15.84 1.36
C VAL A 82 -7.28 14.48 1.82
N GLY A 83 -8.15 13.46 1.88
CA GLY A 83 -7.74 12.09 2.18
C GLY A 83 -6.68 11.55 1.21
N ARG A 84 -6.83 11.85 -0.09
CA ARG A 84 -5.85 11.50 -1.13
C ARG A 84 -4.52 12.25 -0.96
N GLN A 85 -4.56 13.53 -0.61
CA GLN A 85 -3.35 14.30 -0.34
C GLN A 85 -2.59 13.74 0.86
N LEU A 86 -3.29 13.46 1.97
CA LEU A 86 -2.71 12.81 3.15
C LEU A 86 -2.14 11.42 2.84
N TYR A 87 -2.81 10.66 1.96
CA TYR A 87 -2.31 9.37 1.49
C TYR A 87 -0.95 9.52 0.82
N TYR A 88 -0.82 10.40 -0.17
CA TYR A 88 0.47 10.58 -0.87
C TYR A 88 1.55 11.15 0.04
N ALA A 89 1.20 12.08 0.93
CA ALA A 89 2.17 12.74 1.80
C ALA A 89 2.70 11.82 2.91
N LEU A 90 1.84 10.98 3.50
CA LEU A 90 2.16 10.30 4.77
C LEU A 90 2.13 8.77 4.68
N VAL A 91 1.29 8.20 3.81
CA VAL A 91 1.10 6.75 3.72
C VAL A 91 1.99 6.17 2.62
N ASP A 92 2.05 6.83 1.47
CA ASP A 92 2.64 6.24 0.29
C ASP A 92 4.14 5.99 0.42
N CYS A 93 4.83 6.87 1.13
CA CYS A 93 6.25 6.72 1.45
C CYS A 93 6.54 5.42 2.22
N HIS A 94 5.62 4.94 3.06
CA HIS A 94 5.79 3.68 3.78
C HIS A 94 5.50 2.47 2.89
N LEU A 95 4.47 2.55 2.04
CA LEU A 95 4.08 1.48 1.11
C LEU A 95 5.10 1.25 -0.01
N THR A 96 5.80 2.29 -0.41
CA THR A 96 6.83 2.25 -1.47
C THR A 96 8.25 2.11 -0.94
N HIS A 97 8.45 2.20 0.38
CA HIS A 97 9.79 2.16 0.97
C HIS A 97 10.53 0.86 0.65
N GLY A 98 11.71 0.99 0.04
CA GLY A 98 12.61 -0.12 -0.25
C GLY A 98 12.11 -1.02 -1.38
N CYS A 99 11.21 -0.56 -2.25
CA CYS A 99 10.75 -1.34 -3.41
C CYS A 99 11.81 -1.47 -4.52
N ASP A 100 12.85 -0.65 -4.47
CA ASP A 100 14.07 -0.76 -5.27
C ASP A 100 14.97 -1.91 -4.82
N VAL A 101 14.95 -2.25 -3.53
CA VAL A 101 15.74 -3.37 -2.97
C VAL A 101 14.90 -4.65 -2.86
N ALA A 102 13.68 -4.54 -2.33
CA ALA A 102 12.76 -5.64 -2.10
C ALA A 102 11.68 -5.66 -3.20
N ILE A 103 11.97 -6.39 -4.28
CA ILE A 103 11.05 -6.61 -5.38
C ILE A 103 9.89 -7.53 -4.93
N ASP A 104 8.67 -7.24 -5.38
CA ASP A 104 7.43 -7.88 -4.92
C ASP A 104 7.20 -9.29 -5.52
N VAL A 105 8.18 -10.20 -5.41
CA VAL A 105 8.09 -11.57 -5.97
C VAL A 105 7.19 -12.46 -5.11
N ASP A 106 7.28 -12.38 -3.79
CA ASP A 106 6.42 -13.16 -2.89
C ASP A 106 5.05 -12.50 -2.71
N GLU A 107 4.02 -13.13 -3.26
CA GLU A 107 2.64 -12.65 -3.17
C GLU A 107 2.17 -12.51 -1.73
N THR A 108 2.60 -13.43 -0.85
CA THR A 108 2.11 -13.43 0.53
C THR A 108 2.60 -12.23 1.33
N SER A 109 3.83 -11.79 1.08
CA SER A 109 4.41 -10.58 1.67
C SER A 109 3.85 -9.32 1.05
N PHE A 110 3.70 -9.29 -0.28
CA PHE A 110 3.08 -8.15 -0.97
C PHE A 110 1.62 -7.95 -0.53
N ALA A 111 0.86 -9.02 -0.31
CA ALA A 111 -0.53 -8.98 0.14
C ALA A 111 -0.69 -8.23 1.48
N LEU A 112 0.32 -8.20 2.35
CA LEU A 112 0.28 -7.41 3.59
C LEU A 112 0.19 -5.90 3.28
N LEU A 113 1.01 -5.41 2.34
CA LEU A 113 1.01 -4.00 1.96
C LEU A 113 -0.21 -3.65 1.11
N ASN A 114 -0.54 -4.50 0.14
CA ASN A 114 -1.70 -4.25 -0.72
C ASN A 114 -3.01 -4.31 0.09
N GLY A 115 -3.11 -5.21 1.07
CA GLY A 115 -4.26 -5.31 1.96
C GLY A 115 -4.53 -4.01 2.73
N ILE A 116 -3.51 -3.45 3.41
CA ILE A 116 -3.67 -2.18 4.14
C ILE A 116 -3.90 -1.01 3.18
N ASN A 117 -3.22 -0.98 2.03
CA ASN A 117 -3.45 0.02 1.00
C ASN A 117 -4.92 0.06 0.57
N LEU A 118 -5.51 -1.09 0.22
CA LEU A 118 -6.91 -1.18 -0.19
C LEU A 118 -7.87 -0.79 0.93
N VAL A 119 -7.56 -1.06 2.20
CA VAL A 119 -8.36 -0.59 3.35
C VAL A 119 -8.36 0.94 3.41
N ILE A 120 -7.19 1.56 3.24
CA ILE A 120 -7.05 3.02 3.26
C ILE A 120 -7.82 3.66 2.09
N LEU A 121 -7.64 3.16 0.87
CA LEU A 121 -8.35 3.67 -0.31
C LEU A 121 -9.87 3.56 -0.18
N ARG A 122 -10.36 2.42 0.34
CA ARG A 122 -11.79 2.24 0.65
C ARG A 122 -12.28 3.23 1.69
N ARG A 123 -11.46 3.55 2.71
CA ARG A 123 -11.82 4.52 3.73
C ARG A 123 -11.92 5.93 3.16
N ILE A 124 -10.96 6.35 2.34
CA ILE A 124 -10.95 7.66 1.68
C ILE A 124 -12.19 7.82 0.79
N LEU A 125 -12.53 6.77 0.04
CA LEU A 125 -13.68 6.78 -0.86
C LEU A 125 -15.04 6.53 -0.15
N GLY A 126 -15.02 6.02 1.08
CA GLY A 126 -16.22 5.73 1.87
C GLY A 126 -17.00 4.48 1.42
N VAL A 127 -16.34 3.55 0.74
CA VAL A 127 -16.94 2.31 0.19
C VAL A 127 -16.60 1.07 1.01
N GLY A 128 -17.41 0.02 0.89
CA GLY A 128 -17.27 -1.22 1.65
C GLY A 128 -16.24 -2.20 1.08
N LYS A 129 -15.98 -3.29 1.80
CA LYS A 129 -15.03 -4.36 1.38
C LYS A 129 -15.43 -5.05 0.06
N ARG A 130 -16.72 -5.05 -0.29
CA ARG A 130 -17.27 -5.65 -1.52
C ARG A 130 -17.08 -4.78 -2.77
N SER A 131 -16.62 -3.52 -2.62
CA SER A 131 -16.29 -2.70 -3.78
C SER A 131 -15.15 -3.37 -4.56
N GLY A 132 -15.27 -3.38 -5.89
CA GLY A 132 -14.19 -3.85 -6.74
C GLY A 132 -12.94 -2.98 -6.58
N ILE A 133 -11.79 -3.56 -6.91
CA ILE A 133 -10.49 -2.92 -6.71
C ILE A 133 -10.24 -1.86 -7.78
N ALA A 134 -10.65 -2.12 -9.02
CA ALA A 134 -10.44 -1.21 -10.15
C ALA A 134 -11.12 0.15 -9.92
N GLN A 135 -12.31 0.16 -9.31
CA GLN A 135 -13.03 1.39 -8.93
C GLN A 135 -12.20 2.24 -7.99
N LEU A 136 -11.51 1.65 -7.00
CA LEU A 136 -10.71 2.43 -6.05
C LEU A 136 -9.61 3.23 -6.76
N TYR A 137 -8.95 2.63 -7.74
CA TYR A 137 -7.90 3.27 -8.53
C TYR A 137 -8.46 4.25 -9.56
N SER A 138 -9.55 3.86 -10.23
CA SER A 138 -10.31 4.68 -11.17
C SER A 138 -10.79 5.97 -10.53
N GLU A 139 -11.44 5.88 -9.36
CA GLU A 139 -12.12 7.02 -8.74
C GLU A 139 -11.17 7.99 -8.04
N LEU A 140 -10.09 7.48 -7.43
CA LEU A 140 -9.11 8.30 -6.71
C LEU A 140 -7.96 8.79 -7.61
N GLY A 141 -7.81 8.22 -8.80
CA GLY A 141 -6.67 8.50 -9.68
C GLY A 141 -5.33 8.03 -9.11
N ILE A 142 -5.34 6.94 -8.33
CA ILE A 142 -4.14 6.37 -7.70
C ILE A 142 -3.73 5.11 -8.46
N TYR A 143 -2.46 4.97 -8.79
CA TYR A 143 -1.97 3.79 -9.49
C TYR A 143 -1.93 2.58 -8.54
N PRO A 144 -2.19 1.36 -9.04
CA PRO A 144 -2.06 0.13 -8.24
C PRO A 144 -0.69 0.04 -7.57
N LEU A 145 -0.66 -0.39 -6.30
CA LEU A 145 0.57 -0.37 -5.50
C LEU A 145 1.73 -1.13 -6.16
N ARG A 146 1.45 -2.31 -6.71
CA ARG A 146 2.46 -3.13 -7.43
C ARG A 146 3.08 -2.36 -8.58
N VAL A 147 2.25 -1.68 -9.39
CA VAL A 147 2.72 -0.90 -10.55
C VAL A 147 3.60 0.26 -10.09
N ARG A 148 3.24 0.96 -9.01
CA ARG A 148 4.06 2.05 -8.47
C ARG A 148 5.42 1.56 -7.98
N ARG A 149 5.45 0.44 -7.27
CA ARG A 149 6.68 -0.18 -6.75
C ARG A 149 7.59 -0.65 -7.88
N VAL A 150 7.04 -1.30 -8.91
CA VAL A 150 7.80 -1.70 -10.11
C VAL A 150 8.33 -0.49 -10.88
N LEU A 151 7.52 0.56 -11.07
CA LEU A 151 7.98 1.80 -11.72
C LEU A 151 9.18 2.42 -10.99
N LEU A 152 9.18 2.40 -9.66
CA LEU A 152 10.31 2.89 -8.87
C LEU A 152 11.56 2.00 -9.04
N ALA A 153 11.40 0.67 -9.06
CA ALA A 153 12.51 -0.26 -9.34
C ALA A 153 13.11 -0.04 -10.75
N LEU A 154 12.26 0.18 -11.77
CA LEU A 154 12.71 0.49 -13.13
C LEU A 154 13.43 1.85 -13.22
N ARG A 155 13.02 2.85 -12.43
CA ARG A 155 13.73 4.13 -12.35
C ARG A 155 15.09 4.00 -11.69
N TYR A 156 15.20 3.16 -10.66
CA TYR A 156 16.48 2.88 -10.03
C TYR A 156 17.45 2.20 -11.02
N LEU A 157 16.94 1.27 -11.82
CA LEU A 157 17.69 0.64 -12.90
C LEU A 157 18.22 1.67 -13.92
N ALA A 158 17.40 2.67 -14.29
CA ALA A 158 17.82 3.75 -15.19
C ALA A 158 18.91 4.68 -14.59
N TYR A 159 19.02 4.74 -13.26
CA TYR A 159 19.97 5.61 -12.57
C TYR A 159 21.35 4.97 -12.35
N SER A 160 21.54 3.69 -12.69
CA SER A 160 22.80 2.97 -12.40
C SER A 160 23.86 3.22 -13.49
N PRO A 161 24.92 4.02 -13.25
CA PRO A 161 25.93 4.28 -14.26
C PRO A 161 26.86 3.07 -14.46
N GLU A 162 27.32 2.88 -15.70
CA GLU A 162 28.14 1.72 -16.11
C GLU A 162 29.48 1.59 -15.36
N SER A 163 30.02 2.72 -14.89
CA SER A 163 31.30 2.78 -14.16
C SER A 163 31.21 2.33 -12.70
N HIS A 164 30.00 2.11 -12.17
CA HIS A 164 29.78 1.84 -10.76
C HIS A 164 29.72 0.33 -10.47
N PHE A 165 30.10 -0.08 -9.25
CA PHE A 165 29.99 -1.48 -8.80
C PHE A 165 28.55 -2.03 -8.92
N ALA A 166 27.56 -1.16 -8.87
CA ALA A 166 26.15 -1.51 -9.10
C ALA A 166 25.93 -2.10 -10.50
N TRP A 167 26.61 -1.57 -11.53
CA TRP A 167 26.50 -2.09 -12.90
C TRP A 167 27.10 -3.49 -13.03
N LYS A 168 28.27 -3.72 -12.42
CA LYS A 168 28.87 -5.07 -12.37
C LYS A 168 27.97 -6.07 -11.64
N ALA A 169 27.37 -5.66 -10.52
CA ALA A 169 26.40 -6.49 -9.80
C ALA A 169 25.15 -6.78 -10.63
N LEU A 170 24.70 -5.82 -11.43
CA LEU A 170 23.57 -5.97 -12.34
C LEU A 170 23.89 -6.95 -13.48
N TYR A 171 25.10 -6.88 -14.04
CA TYR A 171 25.57 -7.85 -15.05
C TYR A 171 25.59 -9.27 -14.49
N GLU A 172 26.09 -9.47 -13.28
CA GLU A 172 26.01 -10.76 -12.59
C GLU A 172 24.57 -11.18 -12.30
N ALA A 173 23.68 -10.25 -11.95
CA ALA A 173 22.26 -10.54 -11.77
C ALA A 173 21.58 -10.99 -13.08
N ASP A 174 21.91 -10.38 -14.21
CA ASP A 174 21.42 -10.80 -15.53
C ASP A 174 21.98 -12.17 -15.92
N ARG A 175 23.28 -12.42 -15.67
CA ARG A 175 23.89 -13.74 -15.87
C ARG A 175 23.19 -14.82 -15.05
N LEU A 176 22.91 -14.57 -13.77
CA LEU A 176 22.17 -15.49 -12.90
C LEU A 176 20.75 -15.75 -13.40
N ARG A 177 20.05 -14.71 -13.89
CA ARG A 177 18.73 -14.85 -14.52
C ARG A 177 18.81 -15.79 -15.73
N ASN A 178 19.82 -15.61 -16.58
CA ASN A 178 20.01 -16.41 -17.80
C ASN A 178 20.36 -17.88 -17.50
N THR A 179 20.98 -18.16 -16.35
CA THR A 179 21.26 -19.53 -15.89
C THR A 179 20.12 -20.14 -15.06
N GLY A 180 19.00 -19.43 -14.91
CA GLY A 180 17.82 -19.94 -14.19
C GLY A 180 17.89 -19.79 -12.67
N HIS A 181 18.82 -18.98 -12.15
CA HIS A 181 18.92 -18.67 -10.72
C HIS A 181 18.19 -17.38 -10.35
N SER A 182 17.75 -17.29 -9.10
CA SER A 182 17.13 -16.09 -8.55
C SER A 182 18.11 -14.92 -8.52
N SER A 183 17.68 -13.76 -8.99
CA SER A 183 18.48 -12.54 -9.00
C SER A 183 17.57 -11.33 -8.99
N TRP A 184 18.07 -10.18 -8.53
CA TRP A 184 17.29 -8.94 -8.48
C TRP A 184 16.73 -8.53 -9.86
N TYR A 185 17.52 -8.71 -10.93
CA TYR A 185 17.07 -8.42 -12.30
C TYR A 185 16.02 -9.42 -12.80
N GLY A 186 16.20 -10.71 -12.47
CA GLY A 186 15.20 -11.75 -12.73
C GLY A 186 13.89 -11.51 -11.97
N ASP A 187 13.97 -11.03 -10.75
CA ASP A 187 12.82 -10.70 -9.90
C ASP A 187 11.95 -9.59 -10.53
N ILE A 188 12.57 -8.56 -11.13
CA ILE A 188 11.83 -7.53 -11.89
C ILE A 188 11.09 -8.15 -13.07
N ALA A 189 11.76 -9.04 -13.82
CA ALA A 189 11.14 -9.72 -14.97
C ALA A 189 9.96 -10.61 -14.53
N VAL A 190 10.09 -11.31 -13.40
CA VAL A 190 9.02 -12.10 -12.78
C VAL A 190 7.83 -11.21 -12.41
N VAL A 191 8.06 -10.10 -11.69
CA VAL A 191 6.97 -9.22 -11.27
C VAL A 191 6.28 -8.56 -12.46
N LEU A 192 7.02 -8.17 -13.51
CA LEU A 192 6.42 -7.63 -14.73
C LEU A 192 5.48 -8.65 -15.38
N ARG A 193 5.93 -9.90 -15.54
CA ARG A 193 5.12 -10.98 -16.10
C ARG A 193 3.89 -11.30 -15.25
N ASP A 194 4.01 -11.23 -13.93
CA ASP A 194 2.95 -11.60 -12.99
C ASP A 194 1.92 -10.46 -12.76
N LEU A 195 2.05 -9.33 -13.47
CA LEU A 195 1.02 -8.29 -13.48
C LEU A 195 -0.28 -8.80 -14.12
N PRO A 196 -1.45 -8.25 -13.72
CA PRO A 196 -2.75 -8.73 -14.19
C PRO A 196 -3.07 -8.31 -15.64
N PHE A 197 -2.09 -7.85 -16.39
CA PHE A 197 -2.19 -7.39 -17.76
C PHE A 197 -0.87 -7.62 -18.48
N ALA A 198 -0.93 -7.75 -19.82
CA ALA A 198 0.25 -7.97 -20.63
C ALA A 198 1.22 -6.79 -20.52
N THR A 199 2.48 -7.08 -20.19
CA THR A 199 3.57 -6.13 -20.20
C THR A 199 4.68 -6.58 -21.14
N PRO A 200 5.45 -5.64 -21.71
CA PRO A 200 6.66 -5.99 -22.43
C PRO A 200 7.62 -6.78 -21.54
N THR A 201 8.35 -7.69 -22.15
CA THR A 201 9.40 -8.45 -21.46
C THR A 201 10.57 -7.53 -21.12
N LEU A 202 11.17 -7.76 -19.95
CA LEU A 202 12.41 -7.08 -19.58
C LEU A 202 13.55 -7.63 -20.45
N PRO A 203 14.19 -6.80 -21.30
CA PRO A 203 15.24 -7.26 -22.22
C PRO A 203 16.48 -7.74 -21.45
N PRO A 204 17.43 -8.42 -22.12
CA PRO A 204 18.76 -8.65 -21.56
C PRO A 204 19.44 -7.34 -21.19
N LEU A 205 20.36 -7.37 -20.22
CA LEU A 205 21.03 -6.15 -19.77
C LEU A 205 21.86 -5.50 -20.89
N ALA A 206 22.45 -6.30 -21.77
CA ALA A 206 23.26 -5.82 -22.89
C ALA A 206 22.48 -4.93 -23.87
N ASP A 207 21.18 -5.17 -24.02
CA ASP A 207 20.30 -4.40 -24.89
C ASP A 207 19.61 -3.25 -24.15
N LEU A 208 19.85 -3.10 -22.86
CA LEU A 208 19.16 -2.14 -22.02
C LEU A 208 19.75 -0.74 -22.21
N SER A 209 18.93 0.18 -22.68
CA SER A 209 19.25 1.61 -22.72
C SER A 209 18.25 2.43 -21.91
N ALA A 210 18.63 3.66 -21.54
CA ALA A 210 17.72 4.59 -20.87
C ALA A 210 16.43 4.82 -21.69
N ALA A 211 16.54 4.91 -23.03
CA ALA A 211 15.40 5.07 -23.91
C ALA A 211 14.44 3.86 -23.88
N ILE A 212 15.00 2.64 -23.82
CA ILE A 212 14.21 1.40 -23.70
C ILE A 212 13.51 1.34 -22.34
N LEU A 213 14.18 1.71 -21.25
CA LEU A 213 13.56 1.78 -19.93
C LEU A 213 12.44 2.82 -19.86
N ASP A 214 12.62 3.98 -20.47
CA ASP A 214 11.57 5.00 -20.56
C ASP A 214 10.37 4.49 -21.38
N GLN A 215 10.63 3.79 -22.47
CA GLN A 215 9.59 3.18 -23.29
C GLN A 215 8.84 2.08 -22.52
N LEU A 216 9.56 1.22 -21.79
CA LEU A 216 8.98 0.20 -20.93
C LEU A 216 8.09 0.81 -19.85
N GLN A 217 8.54 1.87 -19.18
CA GLN A 217 7.74 2.60 -18.19
C GLN A 217 6.46 3.19 -18.81
N LYS A 218 6.55 3.80 -20.00
CA LYS A 218 5.39 4.33 -20.73
C LYS A 218 4.39 3.22 -21.09
N GLN A 219 4.88 2.11 -21.63
CA GLN A 219 4.04 0.96 -22.00
C GLN A 219 3.38 0.35 -20.77
N LEU A 220 4.09 0.21 -19.65
CA LEU A 220 3.54 -0.25 -18.37
C LEU A 220 2.39 0.64 -17.90
N ILE A 221 2.54 1.97 -18.00
CA ILE A 221 1.48 2.93 -17.62
C ILE A 221 0.27 2.81 -18.56
N ILE A 222 0.48 2.64 -19.86
CA ILE A 222 -0.60 2.49 -20.85
C ILE A 222 -1.38 1.18 -20.58
N ALA A 223 -0.67 0.06 -20.42
CA ALA A 223 -1.27 -1.24 -20.16
C ALA A 223 -2.05 -1.25 -18.84
N MET A 224 -1.50 -0.64 -17.77
CA MET A 224 -2.19 -0.48 -16.50
C MET A 224 -3.49 0.34 -16.65
N LYS A 225 -3.46 1.44 -17.41
CA LYS A 225 -4.66 2.26 -17.67
C LYS A 225 -5.72 1.48 -18.43
N GLN A 226 -5.33 0.72 -19.44
CA GLN A 226 -6.23 -0.16 -20.19
C GLN A 226 -6.82 -1.26 -19.31
N TRP A 227 -6.01 -1.86 -18.43
CA TRP A 227 -6.48 -2.85 -17.47
C TRP A 227 -7.51 -2.28 -16.50
N VAL A 228 -7.29 -1.08 -15.96
CA VAL A 228 -8.28 -0.42 -15.09
C VAL A 228 -9.59 -0.20 -15.84
N ILE A 229 -9.53 0.29 -17.08
CA ILE A 229 -10.71 0.44 -17.95
C ILE A 229 -11.41 -0.90 -18.14
N GLY A 230 -10.70 -1.91 -18.66
CA GLY A 230 -11.29 -3.22 -18.94
C GLY A 230 -11.89 -3.88 -17.70
N SER A 231 -11.24 -3.69 -16.54
CA SER A 231 -11.74 -4.18 -15.26
C SER A 231 -13.03 -3.48 -14.82
N VAL A 232 -13.19 -2.19 -15.10
CA VAL A 232 -14.43 -1.45 -14.84
C VAL A 232 -15.54 -1.90 -15.79
N GLU A 233 -15.27 -1.97 -17.09
CA GLU A 233 -16.26 -2.35 -18.12
C GLU A 233 -16.74 -3.80 -18.01
N SER A 234 -15.86 -4.72 -17.58
CA SER A 234 -16.21 -6.14 -17.39
C SER A 234 -17.06 -6.41 -16.15
N MET A 235 -17.13 -5.47 -15.20
CA MET A 235 -17.89 -5.68 -13.97
C MET A 235 -19.37 -5.37 -14.16
N VAL A 236 -20.21 -6.40 -14.06
CA VAL A 236 -21.67 -6.32 -14.15
C VAL A 236 -22.30 -5.49 -13.02
N SER A 237 -21.66 -5.42 -11.85
CA SER A 237 -22.19 -4.75 -10.66
C SER A 237 -22.09 -3.22 -10.66
N ILE A 238 -21.44 -2.63 -11.66
CA ILE A 238 -21.19 -1.19 -11.74
C ILE A 238 -21.49 -0.60 -13.13
N PRO A 239 -22.71 -0.81 -13.67
CA PRO A 239 -23.06 -0.34 -15.01
C PRO A 239 -22.97 1.18 -15.16
N LEU A 240 -23.14 1.93 -14.05
CA LEU A 240 -23.06 3.38 -14.04
C LEU A 240 -21.63 3.93 -14.26
N LEU A 241 -20.61 3.08 -14.15
CA LEU A 241 -19.22 3.46 -14.43
C LEU A 241 -18.79 3.10 -15.86
N HIS A 242 -19.60 2.35 -16.60
CA HIS A 242 -19.30 1.93 -17.97
C HIS A 242 -19.35 3.11 -18.93
N GLY A 243 -18.41 3.15 -19.86
CA GLY A 243 -18.34 4.19 -20.90
C GLY A 243 -18.17 5.61 -20.39
N ARG A 244 -17.88 5.82 -19.09
CA ARG A 244 -17.88 7.15 -18.48
C ARG A 244 -16.86 8.09 -19.14
N LEU A 245 -17.32 9.29 -19.47
CA LEU A 245 -16.50 10.39 -19.96
C LEU A 245 -16.37 11.47 -18.88
N GLU A 246 -15.16 12.00 -18.73
CA GLU A 246 -14.89 13.07 -17.77
C GLU A 246 -14.98 14.44 -18.44
N PRO A 247 -15.66 15.41 -17.83
CA PRO A 247 -15.67 16.78 -18.32
C PRO A 247 -14.25 17.34 -18.34
N GLN A 248 -13.94 18.09 -19.40
CA GLN A 248 -12.70 18.84 -19.56
C GLN A 248 -13.00 20.33 -19.35
N GLU A 249 -12.03 21.10 -18.86
CA GLU A 249 -12.14 22.56 -18.79
C GLU A 249 -12.29 23.17 -20.19
N THR A 250 -11.62 22.57 -21.17
CA THR A 250 -11.71 22.93 -22.58
C THR A 250 -11.91 21.69 -23.44
N GLY A 251 -12.86 21.76 -24.39
CA GLY A 251 -13.13 20.70 -25.36
C GLY A 251 -14.13 19.63 -24.91
N ALA A 252 -14.24 18.57 -25.72
CA ALA A 252 -15.21 17.51 -25.51
C ALA A 252 -14.85 16.61 -24.31
N PRO A 253 -15.84 16.02 -23.62
CA PRO A 253 -15.60 15.05 -22.56
C PRO A 253 -14.72 13.90 -23.03
N LYS A 254 -13.74 13.52 -22.20
CA LYS A 254 -12.74 12.50 -22.55
C LYS A 254 -12.78 11.35 -21.57
N ARG A 255 -12.55 10.14 -22.07
CA ARG A 255 -12.37 8.97 -21.21
C ARG A 255 -11.02 9.04 -20.50
N ILE A 256 -11.04 9.31 -19.20
CA ILE A 256 -9.83 9.32 -18.36
C ILE A 256 -9.84 8.09 -17.43
N PRO A 257 -8.88 7.16 -17.59
CA PRO A 257 -8.85 5.90 -16.85
C PRO A 257 -8.66 6.08 -15.34
N LEU A 258 -7.71 6.94 -14.95
CA LEU A 258 -7.36 7.23 -13.57
C LEU A 258 -7.33 8.74 -13.38
N CYS A 259 -8.32 9.28 -12.67
CA CYS A 259 -8.30 10.65 -12.16
C CYS A 259 -9.17 10.75 -10.90
N PRO A 260 -8.87 11.68 -9.98
CA PRO A 260 -9.82 12.04 -8.94
C PRO A 260 -11.10 12.55 -9.62
N ARG A 261 -12.23 11.91 -9.35
CA ARG A 261 -13.48 12.24 -10.06
C ARG A 261 -14.11 13.53 -9.54
N HIS A 262 -14.66 14.32 -10.46
CA HIS A 262 -15.23 15.63 -10.18
C HIS A 262 -16.34 15.59 -9.12
N TYR A 263 -17.17 14.56 -9.09
CA TYR A 263 -18.24 14.45 -8.08
C TYR A 263 -17.69 14.30 -6.65
N LEU A 264 -16.44 13.86 -6.46
CA LEU A 264 -15.83 13.72 -5.13
C LEU A 264 -15.53 15.08 -4.49
N SER A 265 -15.34 16.13 -5.30
CA SER A 265 -15.13 17.51 -4.84
C SER A 265 -16.37 18.39 -5.03
N ALA A 266 -17.11 18.21 -6.12
CA ALA A 266 -18.29 19.03 -6.44
C ALA A 266 -19.47 18.81 -5.48
N VAL A 267 -19.64 17.60 -4.95
CA VAL A 267 -20.72 17.30 -4.00
C VAL A 267 -20.29 17.70 -2.58
N THR A 268 -20.75 18.88 -2.15
CA THR A 268 -20.41 19.50 -0.87
C THR A 268 -20.98 18.73 0.33
N VAL A 269 -22.22 18.24 0.22
CA VAL A 269 -22.88 17.46 1.27
C VAL A 269 -22.27 16.06 1.33
N SER A 270 -21.60 15.76 2.44
CA SER A 270 -20.87 14.51 2.62
C SER A 270 -21.74 13.26 2.44
N ASP A 271 -22.95 13.25 3.01
CA ASP A 271 -23.84 12.10 2.91
C ASP A 271 -24.30 11.83 1.47
N HIS A 272 -24.56 12.88 0.70
CA HIS A 272 -24.89 12.77 -0.72
C HIS A 272 -23.71 12.24 -1.53
N ARG A 273 -22.50 12.75 -1.26
CA ARG A 273 -21.28 12.27 -1.89
C ARG A 273 -21.06 10.78 -1.59
N LEU A 274 -21.20 10.37 -0.32
CA LEU A 274 -21.06 8.96 0.08
C LEU A 274 -22.13 8.07 -0.56
N ALA A 275 -23.38 8.51 -0.59
CA ALA A 275 -24.47 7.78 -1.23
C ALA A 275 -24.21 7.59 -2.72
N LEU A 276 -23.83 8.66 -3.42
CA LEU A 276 -23.46 8.63 -4.84
C LEU A 276 -22.26 7.71 -5.09
N THR A 277 -21.19 7.86 -4.32
CA THR A 277 -19.97 7.04 -4.45
C THR A 277 -20.28 5.56 -4.26
N ARG A 278 -21.10 5.24 -3.25
CA ARG A 278 -21.52 3.85 -2.98
C ARG A 278 -22.42 3.30 -4.07
N LEU A 279 -23.31 4.12 -4.64
CA LEU A 279 -24.16 3.73 -5.76
C LEU A 279 -23.29 3.39 -6.98
N LEU A 280 -22.38 4.29 -7.36
CA LEU A 280 -21.47 4.10 -8.49
C LEU A 280 -20.54 2.89 -8.31
N CYS A 281 -20.02 2.68 -7.10
CA CYS A 281 -19.11 1.57 -6.80
C CYS A 281 -19.81 0.24 -6.50
N GLY A 282 -21.13 0.13 -6.68
CA GLY A 282 -21.89 -1.10 -6.36
C GLY A 282 -21.82 -1.48 -4.88
N SER A 283 -21.50 -0.53 -4.01
CA SER A 283 -21.38 -0.69 -2.55
C SER A 283 -22.59 -0.11 -1.82
N PHE A 284 -23.76 -0.13 -2.48
CA PHE A 284 -24.99 0.40 -1.91
C PHE A 284 -25.58 -0.62 -0.93
N TYR A 285 -25.81 -0.16 0.30
CA TYR A 285 -26.64 -0.86 1.28
C TYR A 285 -27.88 0.02 1.46
N PHE A 286 -29.07 -0.47 1.13
CA PHE A 286 -30.29 0.21 1.54
C PHE A 286 -30.32 0.25 3.08
N ARG A 287 -29.99 1.40 3.68
CA ARG A 287 -30.14 1.61 5.13
C ARG A 287 -31.61 1.57 5.58
N GLY A 288 -32.57 1.70 4.66
CA GLY A 288 -34.01 1.71 4.92
C GLY A 288 -34.76 0.39 4.67
N LEU A 289 -34.10 -0.67 4.20
CA LEU A 289 -34.67 -2.02 4.12
C LEU A 289 -34.00 -2.93 5.15
N ARG A 290 -33.98 -2.48 6.41
CA ARG A 290 -34.15 -3.43 7.51
C ARG A 290 -35.65 -3.58 7.66
N SER A 291 -36.16 -4.79 7.50
CA SER A 291 -37.56 -5.19 7.66
C SER A 291 -38.09 -5.05 9.09
N ASN A 292 -37.67 -4.03 9.85
CA ASN A 292 -38.24 -3.74 11.14
C ASN A 292 -38.32 -2.21 11.42
N PRO A 293 -39.46 -1.56 11.12
CA PRO A 293 -39.67 -0.13 11.36
C PRO A 293 -39.65 0.28 12.84
N GLU A 294 -39.65 -0.67 13.79
CA GLU A 294 -39.68 -0.36 15.22
C GLU A 294 -38.32 0.07 15.80
N ILE A 295 -37.20 -0.14 15.10
CA ILE A 295 -35.86 0.19 15.62
C ILE A 295 -35.54 1.69 15.47
N HIS A 296 -36.34 2.46 14.72
CA HIS A 296 -36.06 3.87 14.42
C HIS A 296 -36.67 4.88 15.40
N TYR A 297 -37.38 4.44 16.44
CA TYR A 297 -37.97 5.33 17.45
C TYR A 297 -37.54 4.96 18.88
N CYS A 298 -36.24 4.91 19.17
CA CYS A 298 -35.76 4.96 20.55
C CYS A 298 -34.27 5.33 20.62
N VAL A 299 -33.94 6.62 20.59
CA VAL A 299 -32.83 7.14 21.39
C VAL A 299 -33.21 8.51 21.96
N PRO A 300 -33.74 8.58 23.19
CA PRO A 300 -33.57 9.77 24.02
C PRO A 300 -32.17 9.75 24.65
N ASN A 301 -31.59 10.94 24.80
CA ASN A 301 -30.36 11.23 25.54
C ASN A 301 -30.15 10.34 26.78
N ALA A 302 -29.03 9.60 26.82
CA ALA A 302 -28.45 9.15 28.06
C ALA A 302 -26.94 8.95 27.91
N ALA A 303 -26.17 9.67 28.73
CA ALA A 303 -24.78 9.41 28.99
C ALA A 303 -24.59 7.93 29.39
N GLY A 304 -23.68 7.22 28.72
CA GLY A 304 -23.45 5.82 29.05
C GLY A 304 -22.41 5.19 28.14
N HIS A 305 -21.32 4.74 28.77
CA HIS A 305 -20.25 3.93 28.21
C HIS A 305 -20.72 2.86 27.20
N TRP A 306 -20.25 2.95 25.96
CA TRP A 306 -20.32 1.83 25.02
C TRP A 306 -18.96 1.13 24.96
N LYS A 307 -18.93 -0.06 25.57
CA LYS A 307 -17.82 -1.02 25.48
C LYS A 307 -17.53 -1.36 24.01
N LEU A 308 -16.26 -1.19 23.64
CA LEU A 308 -15.65 -1.81 22.46
C LEU A 308 -15.73 -3.34 22.56
N ARG A 309 -16.58 -3.94 21.74
CA ARG A 309 -16.53 -5.32 21.24
C ARG A 309 -16.82 -5.17 19.73
N ASP A 310 -16.04 -5.59 18.75
CA ASP A 310 -14.94 -6.55 18.67
C ASP A 310 -13.92 -6.06 17.64
N MET A 311 -12.64 -6.04 18.03
CA MET A 311 -11.49 -6.23 17.15
C MET A 311 -10.35 -6.67 18.07
N SER A 312 -10.34 -7.97 18.38
CA SER A 312 -9.27 -8.63 19.11
C SER A 312 -8.00 -8.65 18.26
N PHE A 313 -7.08 -7.71 18.52
CA PHE A 313 -5.66 -7.92 18.31
C PHE A 313 -5.07 -8.40 19.64
N CYS A 314 -4.89 -9.72 19.76
CA CYS A 314 -4.01 -10.29 20.78
C CYS A 314 -2.57 -9.91 20.42
N SER A 315 -2.01 -8.93 21.13
CA SER A 315 -0.56 -8.84 21.33
C SER A 315 -0.27 -9.32 22.74
N ALA A 316 0.34 -10.50 22.82
CA ALA A 316 0.92 -11.00 24.04
C ALA A 316 2.21 -10.21 24.33
N GLY A 317 2.36 -9.74 25.56
CA GLY A 317 3.66 -9.54 26.20
C GLY A 317 4.30 -8.17 26.02
N THR A 318 3.88 -7.18 26.81
CA THR A 318 4.75 -6.57 27.85
C THR A 318 3.96 -5.52 28.63
N CYS A 319 3.50 -5.95 29.80
CA CYS A 319 2.85 -5.11 30.79
C CYS A 319 3.92 -4.24 31.48
N ARG A 320 3.94 -2.93 31.22
CA ARG A 320 4.55 -1.95 32.14
C ARG A 320 3.46 -1.03 32.69
N ARG A 321 3.08 -1.34 33.94
CA ARG A 321 2.36 -0.51 34.91
C ARG A 321 2.66 0.98 34.76
N TRP A 322 1.63 1.78 34.43
CA TRP A 322 1.57 3.19 34.81
C TRP A 322 0.73 3.30 36.08
N ARG A 323 1.36 3.66 37.19
CA ARG A 323 0.68 3.97 38.45
C ARG A 323 -0.04 5.31 38.31
N HIS A 324 -1.31 5.30 38.69
CA HIS A 324 -2.10 6.49 38.98
C HIS A 324 -1.39 7.39 39.99
N VAL A 325 -1.24 8.68 39.65
CA VAL A 325 -1.10 9.76 40.63
C VAL A 325 -2.45 10.46 40.70
N LYS A 326 -3.18 10.23 41.79
CA LYS A 326 -4.34 11.03 42.21
C LYS A 326 -3.80 12.27 42.94
N GLY A 327 -4.30 13.46 42.61
CA GLY A 327 -3.95 14.69 43.32
C GLY A 327 -4.53 15.95 42.70
N LEU A 328 -5.86 16.01 42.52
CA LEU A 328 -6.57 17.26 42.23
C LEU A 328 -7.05 17.86 43.56
N GLY A 329 -6.28 18.78 44.12
CA GLY A 329 -6.77 19.79 45.06
C GLY A 329 -7.24 20.99 44.27
N ARG A 330 -8.56 21.16 44.12
CA ARG A 330 -9.16 22.41 43.64
C ARG A 330 -9.34 23.35 44.82
N VAL A 331 -8.67 24.50 44.79
CA VAL A 331 -8.95 25.64 45.66
C VAL A 331 -9.68 26.70 44.84
N SER A 332 -10.87 27.04 45.34
CA SER A 332 -11.64 28.28 45.27
C SER A 332 -11.69 29.11 44.00
N CYS A 333 -12.92 29.27 43.50
CA CYS A 333 -13.39 30.41 42.72
C CYS A 333 -13.12 31.73 43.47
N ARG A 334 -12.67 32.75 42.73
CA ARG A 334 -13.03 34.16 42.96
C ARG A 334 -13.06 34.89 41.63
N ALA A 335 -14.11 35.70 41.49
CA ALA A 335 -14.48 36.45 40.30
C ALA A 335 -13.82 37.85 40.27
N LEU A 336 -13.81 38.42 39.06
CA LEU A 336 -13.80 39.86 38.70
C LEU A 336 -12.54 40.66 39.06
N VAL A 337 -11.81 41.12 38.03
CA VAL A 337 -12.02 42.43 37.37
C VAL A 337 -11.83 42.25 35.86
#